data_AF-A0AAV6V700-F1
#
_entry.id   AF-A0AAV6V700-F1
#
_cell.length_a   1.000
_cell.length_b   1.000
_cell.length_c   1.000
_cell.angle_alpha   90.00
_cell.angle_beta   90.00
_cell.angle_gamma   90.00
#
_symmetry.space_group_name_H-M   'P 1'
#
loop_
_entity.id
_entity.type
_entity.pdbx_description
1 polymer ?
#
loop_
_entity_poly.entity_id
_entity_poly.type
_entity_poly.pdbx_seq_one_letter_code
_entity_poly.pdbx_strand_id
1 'polypeptide(L)'
;MSGWAQRMHRGAATLSNVVTSCGHTTVPYPTRMEKVKFGVPLDQVCKHDIPGPLLILILKLNKEGPYKKDVFRAPGHQGNMKKLIHFLQHGRLVNIENFSVYTIASVLKKFLRKLPGGIFGPENEEYLFEIINLEGLEEKRDRIHRLITSLPVVAQHLLVLLFGTFRAISNCAAKAQTGMTSEAIGVSVAPSFFQSCVSDGKMARMEDVVRFKVATRIMKFLIDNFGVTNLFGKENYEYYARMTGRIFKVEENWIFAFRYPPDTLVSRNYDCKASLEMERSWLKQEAERWGFKFNLEAISSQDECRSTPALVHASESMVQGDGPQHSGSLSNLADTYTRLSVSLEENGLYKVSFFGDAVPEIQHIETF
;
A
#
# COMPACT_ATOMS: atom_id res chain seq x y z
N MET A 1 17.55 -15.50 -5.01
CA MET A 1 17.28 -14.63 -3.84
C MET A 1 17.55 -13.19 -4.24
N SER A 2 16.61 -12.26 -4.05
CA SER A 2 16.89 -10.83 -4.34
C SER A 2 17.87 -10.27 -3.31
N GLY A 3 18.75 -9.35 -3.74
CA GLY A 3 19.77 -8.75 -2.86
C GLY A 3 19.19 -8.05 -1.62
N TRP A 4 17.89 -7.70 -1.63
CA TRP A 4 17.18 -7.16 -0.47
C TRP A 4 16.95 -8.20 0.64
N ALA A 5 16.51 -9.42 0.31
CA ALA A 5 16.27 -10.47 1.30
C ALA A 5 17.58 -10.87 2.00
N GLN A 6 18.68 -10.94 1.25
CA GLN A 6 20.01 -11.25 1.81
C GLN A 6 20.54 -10.13 2.73
N ARG A 7 20.12 -8.88 2.52
CA ARG A 7 20.46 -7.72 3.38
C ARG A 7 19.62 -7.64 4.64
N MET A 8 18.32 -7.95 4.57
CA MET A 8 17.42 -7.96 5.73
C MET A 8 17.72 -9.10 6.71
N HIS A 9 18.05 -10.31 6.21
CA HIS A 9 18.45 -11.43 7.06
C HIS A 9 19.77 -11.16 7.82
N ARG A 10 20.71 -10.40 7.21
CA ARG A 10 21.92 -9.95 7.93
C ARG A 10 21.62 -8.89 8.99
N GLY A 11 20.61 -8.04 8.79
CA GLY A 11 20.23 -6.98 9.74
C GLY A 11 19.50 -7.50 10.98
N ALA A 12 18.63 -8.50 10.83
CA ALA A 12 17.86 -9.06 11.96
C ALA A 12 18.74 -9.89 12.91
N ALA A 13 19.74 -10.62 12.41
CA ALA A 13 20.65 -11.41 13.23
C ALA A 13 21.58 -10.56 14.11
N THR A 14 21.80 -9.28 13.76
CA THR A 14 22.65 -8.36 14.51
C THR A 14 21.93 -7.50 15.53
N LEU A 15 20.59 -7.50 15.58
CA LEU A 15 19.82 -6.71 16.55
C LEU A 15 19.63 -7.44 17.90
N SER A 16 19.84 -8.75 17.96
CA SER A 16 19.67 -9.55 19.18
C SER A 16 20.87 -9.49 20.15
N ASN A 17 22.00 -8.92 19.76
CA ASN A 17 23.20 -8.87 20.60
C ASN A 17 23.53 -7.43 20.99
N VAL A 18 22.69 -6.85 21.85
CA VAL A 18 23.04 -5.63 22.61
C VAL A 18 23.04 -5.98 24.08
N VAL A 19 24.10 -6.66 24.54
CA VAL A 19 24.56 -6.57 25.94
C VAL A 19 26.09 -6.72 25.93
N THR A 20 26.75 -5.63 26.36
CA THR A 20 28.14 -5.56 26.87
C THR A 20 29.28 -5.96 25.92
N SER A 21 29.91 -4.97 25.27
CA SER A 21 31.37 -4.95 25.17
C SER A 21 31.88 -3.56 24.77
N CYS A 22 32.65 -2.93 25.65
CA CYS A 22 33.54 -1.83 25.30
C CYS A 22 34.71 -2.40 24.51
N GLY A 23 34.61 -2.39 23.17
CA GLY A 23 35.68 -2.87 22.31
C GLY A 23 35.43 -2.46 20.87
N HIS A 24 36.39 -1.73 20.28
CA HIS A 24 36.39 -1.27 18.89
C HIS A 24 35.96 -2.37 17.90
N THR A 25 34.83 -2.19 17.22
CA THR A 25 34.49 -2.94 16.01
C THR A 25 34.60 -2.02 14.80
N THR A 26 35.64 -2.20 14.00
CA THR A 26 35.95 -1.49 12.74
C THR A 26 35.10 -1.98 11.57
N VAL A 27 33.80 -2.19 11.77
CA VAL A 27 32.87 -2.46 10.67
C VAL A 27 32.11 -1.16 10.43
N PRO A 28 32.30 -0.46 9.29
CA PRO A 28 31.51 0.72 9.01
C PRO A 28 30.07 0.27 8.80
N TYR A 29 29.24 0.39 9.83
CA TYR A 29 27.81 0.47 9.61
C TYR A 29 27.60 1.54 8.55
N PRO A 30 26.86 1.28 7.46
CA PRO A 30 26.57 2.31 6.48
C PRO A 30 25.74 3.38 7.19
N THR A 31 26.40 4.43 7.66
CA THR A 31 25.81 5.63 8.25
C THR A 31 25.04 6.45 7.21
N ARG A 32 25.04 5.98 5.95
CA ARG A 32 24.47 6.63 4.79
C ARG A 32 23.59 5.65 4.01
N MET A 33 22.35 6.03 3.76
CA MET A 33 21.46 5.33 2.85
C MET A 33 21.88 5.56 1.39
N GLU A 34 21.40 4.71 0.51
CA GLU A 34 21.47 4.95 -0.93
C GLU A 34 20.84 6.31 -1.29
N LYS A 35 21.45 7.02 -2.24
CA LYS A 35 20.98 8.35 -2.64
C LYS A 35 19.87 8.22 -3.68
N VAL A 36 18.80 9.00 -3.53
CA VAL A 36 17.74 9.11 -4.55
C VAL A 36 17.87 10.47 -5.22
N LYS A 37 18.31 10.48 -6.48
CA LYS A 37 18.37 11.70 -7.29
C LYS A 37 16.99 12.02 -7.86
N PHE A 38 16.67 13.30 -7.94
CA PHE A 38 15.45 13.82 -8.58
C PHE A 38 15.88 14.60 -9.81
N GLY A 39 15.11 14.56 -10.89
CA GLY A 39 15.46 15.32 -12.10
C GLY A 39 16.40 14.58 -13.04
N VAL A 40 16.62 13.27 -12.85
CA VAL A 40 17.53 12.46 -13.68
C VAL A 40 16.78 11.24 -14.23
N PRO A 41 17.23 10.66 -15.35
CA PRO A 41 16.66 9.43 -15.91
C PRO A 41 16.56 8.28 -14.89
N LEU A 42 15.54 7.43 -15.03
CA LEU A 42 15.21 6.41 -14.03
C LEU A 42 16.34 5.39 -13.82
N ASP A 43 17.06 5.04 -14.87
CA ASP A 43 18.25 4.17 -14.86
C ASP A 43 19.40 4.73 -14.01
N GLN A 44 19.53 6.05 -13.93
CA GLN A 44 20.52 6.70 -13.05
C GLN A 44 20.08 6.74 -11.59
N VAL A 45 18.78 6.74 -11.32
CA VAL A 45 18.23 6.64 -9.95
C VAL A 45 18.30 5.20 -9.46
N CYS A 46 17.89 4.27 -10.31
CA CYS A 46 17.67 2.87 -9.98
C CYS A 46 18.64 1.99 -10.78
N LYS A 47 19.90 1.93 -10.34
CA LYS A 47 20.98 1.25 -11.07
C LYS A 47 20.66 -0.23 -11.36
N HIS A 48 20.26 -0.96 -10.33
CA HIS A 48 19.93 -2.39 -10.42
C HIS A 48 18.53 -2.69 -9.86
N ASP A 49 18.03 -1.84 -8.97
CA ASP A 49 16.71 -1.98 -8.35
C ASP A 49 16.25 -0.60 -7.81
N ILE A 50 15.02 -0.53 -7.31
CA ILE A 50 14.48 0.66 -6.64
C ILE A 50 15.29 0.94 -5.36
N PRO A 51 15.82 2.17 -5.18
CA PRO A 51 16.59 2.50 -3.98
C PRO A 51 15.80 2.25 -2.70
N GLY A 52 16.45 1.65 -1.70
CA GLY A 52 15.84 1.29 -0.42
C GLY A 52 15.01 2.42 0.23
N PRO A 53 15.51 3.67 0.32
CA PRO A 53 14.73 4.78 0.86
C PRO A 53 13.43 5.05 0.09
N LEU A 54 13.48 5.03 -1.25
CA LEU A 54 12.32 5.27 -2.10
C LEU A 54 11.29 4.15 -1.93
N LEU A 55 11.76 2.90 -1.89
CA LEU A 55 10.93 1.73 -1.64
C LEU A 55 10.23 1.81 -0.28
N ILE A 56 10.92 2.18 0.81
CA ILE A 56 10.28 2.26 2.14
C ILE A 56 9.20 3.34 2.17
N LEU A 57 9.38 4.46 1.45
CA LEU A 57 8.32 5.47 1.31
C LEU A 57 7.06 4.89 0.64
N ILE A 58 7.24 4.11 -0.43
CA ILE A 58 6.13 3.46 -1.12
C ILE A 58 5.46 2.42 -0.22
N LEU A 59 6.24 1.60 0.50
CA LEU A 59 5.71 0.57 1.40
C LEU A 59 4.95 1.16 2.60
N LYS A 60 5.42 2.27 3.18
CA LYS A 60 4.68 2.99 4.22
C LYS A 60 3.34 3.51 3.69
N LEU A 61 3.34 4.09 2.48
CA LEU A 61 2.10 4.53 1.84
C LEU A 61 1.16 3.36 1.53
N ASN A 62 1.69 2.23 1.07
CA ASN A 62 0.91 1.02 0.82
C ASN A 62 0.21 0.55 2.10
N LYS A 63 0.93 0.55 3.23
CA LYS A 63 0.43 0.15 4.55
C LYS A 63 -0.61 1.12 5.12
N GLU A 64 -0.30 2.42 5.15
CA GLU A 64 -1.10 3.41 5.88
C GLU A 64 -2.12 4.16 5.01
N GLY A 65 -1.84 4.32 3.72
CA GLY A 65 -2.67 5.07 2.77
C GLY A 65 -4.14 4.64 2.73
N PRO A 66 -4.49 3.33 2.75
CA PRO A 66 -5.88 2.88 2.65
C PRO A 66 -6.83 3.40 3.73
N TYR A 67 -6.29 3.85 4.87
CA TYR A 67 -7.05 4.35 6.02
C TYR A 67 -6.94 5.86 6.20
N LYS A 68 -6.42 6.58 5.20
CA LYS A 68 -6.12 8.02 5.31
C LYS A 68 -7.00 8.81 4.35
N LYS A 69 -7.81 9.72 4.91
CA LYS A 69 -8.64 10.64 4.14
C LYS A 69 -7.78 11.49 3.22
N ASP A 70 -8.24 11.70 2.00
CA ASP A 70 -7.61 12.62 1.04
C ASP A 70 -6.15 12.30 0.68
N VAL A 71 -5.63 11.09 0.94
CA VAL A 71 -4.25 10.75 0.57
C VAL A 71 -4.04 10.91 -0.94
N PHE A 72 -2.90 11.46 -1.37
CA PHE A 72 -2.63 11.96 -2.74
C PHE A 72 -3.43 13.19 -3.19
N ARG A 73 -4.63 13.44 -2.66
CA ARG A 73 -5.41 14.66 -2.94
C ARG A 73 -4.90 15.85 -2.12
N ALA A 74 -4.85 15.71 -0.80
CA ALA A 74 -4.38 16.75 0.11
C ALA A 74 -2.87 16.99 -0.04
N PRO A 75 -2.41 18.25 0.05
CA PRO A 75 -1.00 18.58 -0.05
C PRO A 75 -0.21 18.16 1.19
N GLY A 76 1.03 17.74 0.98
CA GLY A 76 1.99 17.53 2.07
C GLY A 76 2.54 18.85 2.62
N HIS A 77 3.07 18.81 3.85
CA HIS A 77 3.68 19.98 4.47
C HIS A 77 4.98 20.36 3.73
N GLN A 78 5.04 21.56 3.16
CA GLN A 78 6.13 21.99 2.27
C GLN A 78 7.54 21.92 2.90
N GLY A 79 7.68 22.31 4.17
CA GLY A 79 8.95 22.18 4.92
C GLY A 79 9.43 20.74 5.04
N ASN A 80 8.55 19.83 5.50
CA ASN A 80 8.84 18.40 5.58
C ASN A 80 9.11 17.77 4.21
N MET A 81 8.43 18.20 3.14
CA MET A 81 8.75 17.76 1.78
C MET A 81 10.19 18.14 1.39
N LYS A 82 10.59 19.40 1.59
CA LYS A 82 11.96 19.86 1.32
C LYS A 82 12.98 19.07 2.15
N LYS A 83 12.71 18.87 3.44
CA LYS A 83 13.57 18.10 4.36
C LYS A 83 13.71 16.64 3.93
N LEU A 84 12.61 15.98 3.56
CA LEU A 84 12.62 14.59 3.12
C LEU A 84 13.39 14.44 1.81
N ILE A 85 13.15 15.31 0.81
CA ILE A 85 13.90 15.30 -0.46
C ILE A 85 15.40 15.49 -0.21
N HIS A 86 15.77 16.45 0.65
CA HIS A 86 17.16 16.68 1.03
C HIS A 86 17.80 15.42 1.62
N PHE A 87 17.12 14.75 2.54
CA PHE A 87 17.62 13.53 3.14
C PHE A 87 17.80 12.40 2.12
N LEU A 88 16.83 12.21 1.22
CA LEU A 88 16.90 11.23 0.14
C LEU A 88 18.08 11.50 -0.81
N GLN A 89 18.28 12.75 -1.25
CA GLN A 89 19.34 13.13 -2.18
C GLN A 89 20.74 12.98 -1.57
N HIS A 90 20.87 13.25 -0.28
CA HIS A 90 22.14 13.12 0.43
C HIS A 90 22.35 11.76 1.09
N GLY A 91 21.39 10.83 1.00
CA GLY A 91 21.47 9.50 1.62
C GLY A 91 21.53 9.58 3.14
N ARG A 92 20.89 10.56 3.77
CA ARG A 92 20.84 10.65 5.24
C ARG A 92 19.85 9.62 5.79
N LEU A 93 20.13 9.08 6.96
CA LEU A 93 19.16 8.26 7.68
C LEU A 93 17.91 9.08 7.97
N VAL A 94 16.74 8.50 7.66
CA VAL A 94 15.44 9.14 7.82
C VAL A 94 14.60 8.27 8.74
N ASN A 95 14.15 8.83 9.86
CA ASN A 95 13.01 8.24 10.55
C ASN A 95 11.74 8.60 9.77
N ILE A 96 11.22 7.63 9.02
CA ILE A 96 10.10 7.81 8.10
C ILE A 96 8.77 7.98 8.87
N GLU A 97 8.70 7.56 10.14
CA GLU A 97 7.52 7.77 11.00
C GLU A 97 7.26 9.25 11.28
N ASN A 98 8.30 10.08 11.26
CA ASN A 98 8.19 11.53 11.44
C ASN A 98 7.57 12.26 10.23
N PHE A 99 7.34 11.56 9.11
CA PHE A 99 6.77 12.13 7.91
C PHE A 99 5.36 11.59 7.68
N SER A 100 4.40 12.50 7.57
CA SER A 100 3.02 12.14 7.28
C SER A 100 2.88 11.49 5.90
N VAL A 101 1.87 10.62 5.73
CA VAL A 101 1.53 10.03 4.44
C VAL A 101 1.30 11.09 3.35
N TYR A 102 0.75 12.27 3.68
CA TYR A 102 0.56 13.39 2.74
C TYR A 102 1.89 13.95 2.23
N THR A 103 2.87 14.07 3.13
CA THR A 103 4.23 14.50 2.78
C THR A 103 4.88 13.47 1.86
N ILE A 104 4.79 12.19 2.20
CA ILE A 104 5.37 11.10 1.41
C ILE A 104 4.71 11.03 0.03
N ALA A 105 3.38 11.07 -0.04
CA ALA A 105 2.62 11.08 -1.29
C ALA A 105 3.04 12.26 -2.18
N SER A 106 3.21 13.44 -1.59
CA SER A 106 3.64 14.63 -2.34
C SER A 106 5.09 14.55 -2.82
N VAL A 107 5.98 13.92 -2.04
CA VAL A 107 7.37 13.65 -2.46
C VAL A 107 7.41 12.62 -3.59
N LEU A 108 6.63 11.55 -3.54
CA LEU A 108 6.53 10.58 -4.64
C LEU A 108 5.94 11.19 -5.91
N LYS A 109 4.87 11.98 -5.81
CA LYS A 109 4.32 12.75 -6.95
C LYS A 109 5.40 13.66 -7.56
N LYS A 110 6.19 14.34 -6.72
CA LYS A 110 7.29 15.20 -7.17
C LYS A 110 8.45 14.42 -7.78
N PHE A 111 8.75 13.22 -7.29
CA PHE A 111 9.75 12.33 -7.87
C PHE A 111 9.37 11.96 -9.30
N LEU A 112 8.17 11.44 -9.51
CA LEU A 112 7.67 11.02 -10.83
C LEU A 112 7.61 12.19 -11.82
N ARG A 113 7.08 13.33 -11.39
CA ARG A 113 7.01 14.56 -12.21
C ARG A 113 8.38 15.07 -12.63
N LYS A 114 9.44 14.74 -11.89
CA LYS A 114 10.81 15.18 -12.21
C LYS A 114 11.60 14.15 -13.04
N LEU A 115 11.04 13.00 -13.41
CA LEU A 115 11.73 12.08 -14.30
C LEU A 115 11.78 12.69 -15.72
N PRO A 116 12.96 12.87 -16.33
CA PRO A 116 13.05 13.31 -17.71
C PRO A 116 12.32 12.34 -18.64
N GLY A 117 11.39 12.85 -19.45
CA GLY A 117 10.59 12.05 -20.37
C GLY A 117 9.42 11.29 -19.73
N GLY A 118 9.18 11.45 -18.42
CA GLY A 118 8.13 10.71 -17.70
C GLY A 118 8.46 9.24 -17.44
N ILE A 119 7.59 8.56 -16.71
CA ILE A 119 7.79 7.14 -16.37
C ILE A 119 7.46 6.21 -17.54
N PHE A 120 6.57 6.65 -18.44
CA PHE A 120 6.19 5.89 -19.63
C PHE A 120 7.05 6.26 -20.85
N GLY A 121 7.55 7.49 -20.93
CA GLY A 121 8.11 8.03 -22.17
C GLY A 121 7.02 8.69 -23.04
N PRO A 122 7.36 9.70 -23.85
CA PRO A 122 6.37 10.44 -24.64
C PRO A 122 5.63 9.55 -25.65
N GLU A 123 6.32 8.61 -26.30
CA GLU A 123 5.72 7.69 -27.28
C GLU A 123 4.68 6.76 -26.63
N ASN A 124 5.00 6.20 -25.45
CA ASN A 124 4.08 5.34 -24.73
C ASN A 124 2.93 6.13 -24.09
N GLU A 125 3.12 7.40 -23.72
CA GLU A 125 2.02 8.27 -23.28
C GLU A 125 1.00 8.45 -24.42
N GLU A 126 1.45 8.79 -25.64
CA GLU A 126 0.57 8.89 -26.82
C GLU A 126 -0.11 7.55 -27.12
N TYR A 127 0.62 6.44 -27.08
CA TYR A 127 0.02 5.12 -27.29
C TYR A 127 -1.03 4.76 -26.21
N LEU A 128 -0.84 5.16 -24.95
CA LEU A 128 -1.85 5.00 -23.90
C LEU A 128 -3.12 5.83 -24.17
N PHE A 129 -2.96 7.05 -24.72
CA PHE A 129 -4.10 7.88 -25.15
C PHE A 129 -4.89 7.24 -26.29
N GLU A 130 -4.24 6.50 -27.19
CA GLU A 130 -4.92 5.72 -28.22
C GLU A 130 -5.65 4.51 -27.64
N ILE A 131 -4.96 3.69 -26.83
CA ILE A 131 -5.51 2.44 -26.28
C ILE A 131 -6.81 2.68 -25.49
N ILE A 132 -6.87 3.73 -24.67
CA ILE A 132 -8.04 3.95 -23.80
C ILE A 132 -9.33 4.25 -24.60
N ASN A 133 -9.21 4.66 -25.86
CA ASN A 133 -10.33 4.96 -26.75
C ASN A 133 -10.80 3.75 -27.57
N LEU A 134 -10.12 2.60 -27.50
CA LEU A 134 -10.59 1.36 -28.11
C LEU A 134 -11.96 0.93 -27.52
N GLU A 135 -12.71 0.08 -28.21
CA GLU A 135 -13.98 -0.42 -27.68
C GLU A 135 -13.79 -1.71 -26.86
N GLY A 136 -12.89 -2.61 -27.30
CA GLY A 136 -12.65 -3.91 -26.67
C GLY A 136 -11.89 -3.82 -25.34
N LEU A 137 -12.52 -4.29 -24.25
CA LEU A 137 -11.89 -4.31 -22.92
C LEU A 137 -10.66 -5.22 -22.85
N GLU A 138 -10.76 -6.44 -23.40
CA GLU A 138 -9.64 -7.39 -23.43
C GLU A 138 -8.50 -6.89 -24.31
N GLU A 139 -8.81 -6.28 -25.46
CA GLU A 139 -7.79 -5.68 -26.31
C GLU A 139 -7.04 -4.53 -25.60
N LYS A 140 -7.75 -3.69 -24.83
CA LYS A 140 -7.11 -2.67 -23.99
C LYS A 140 -6.15 -3.28 -22.99
N ARG A 141 -6.60 -4.33 -22.29
CA ARG A 141 -5.80 -5.04 -21.27
C ARG A 141 -4.55 -5.63 -21.90
N ASP A 142 -4.67 -6.30 -23.03
CA ASP A 142 -3.55 -6.90 -23.76
C ASP A 142 -2.54 -5.86 -24.24
N ARG A 143 -2.99 -4.77 -24.85
CA ARG A 143 -2.08 -3.71 -25.34
C ARG A 143 -1.37 -3.00 -24.18
N ILE A 144 -2.07 -2.72 -23.09
CA ILE A 144 -1.47 -2.15 -21.88
C ILE A 144 -0.47 -3.13 -21.25
N HIS A 145 -0.80 -4.43 -21.20
CA HIS A 145 0.10 -5.45 -20.69
C HIS A 145 1.41 -5.49 -21.48
N ARG A 146 1.33 -5.50 -22.82
CA ARG A 146 2.51 -5.46 -23.70
C ARG A 146 3.32 -4.17 -23.51
N LEU A 147 2.66 -3.03 -23.33
CA LEU A 147 3.33 -1.77 -23.05
C LEU A 147 4.07 -1.80 -21.70
N ILE A 148 3.41 -2.22 -20.63
CA ILE A 148 4.03 -2.27 -19.30
C ILE A 148 5.24 -3.24 -19.32
N THR A 149 5.09 -4.40 -19.95
CA THR A 149 6.15 -5.42 -20.00
C THR A 149 7.32 -5.06 -20.92
N SER A 150 7.16 -4.09 -21.84
CA SER A 150 8.25 -3.57 -22.67
C SER A 150 9.10 -2.50 -21.98
N LEU A 151 8.61 -1.90 -20.89
CA LEU A 151 9.36 -0.90 -20.12
C LEU A 151 10.56 -1.55 -19.40
N PRO A 152 11.58 -0.78 -19.00
CA PRO A 152 12.66 -1.30 -18.17
C PRO A 152 12.12 -1.93 -16.87
N VAL A 153 12.67 -3.07 -16.44
CA VAL A 153 12.18 -3.85 -15.28
C VAL A 153 11.95 -3.00 -14.03
N VAL A 154 12.84 -2.05 -13.75
CA VAL A 154 12.69 -1.12 -12.62
C VAL A 154 11.44 -0.26 -12.75
N ALA A 155 11.12 0.24 -13.96
CA ALA A 155 9.90 1.00 -14.20
C ALA A 155 8.67 0.11 -13.94
N GLN A 156 8.71 -1.15 -14.40
CA GLN A 156 7.65 -2.12 -14.12
C GLN A 156 7.44 -2.34 -12.61
N HIS A 157 8.53 -2.56 -11.86
CA HIS A 157 8.49 -2.70 -10.40
C HIS A 157 7.95 -1.44 -9.70
N LEU A 158 8.34 -0.25 -10.15
CA LEU A 158 7.85 1.00 -9.58
C LEU A 158 6.35 1.17 -9.86
N LEU A 159 5.92 0.90 -11.10
CA LEU A 159 4.53 0.98 -11.52
C LEU A 159 3.66 -0.01 -10.73
N VAL A 160 4.06 -1.28 -10.63
CA VAL A 160 3.24 -2.28 -9.91
C VAL A 160 3.11 -1.96 -8.42
N LEU A 161 4.16 -1.42 -7.78
CA LEU A 161 4.10 -0.95 -6.39
C LEU A 161 3.15 0.24 -6.21
N LEU A 162 3.20 1.21 -7.11
CA LEU A 162 2.36 2.41 -7.05
C LEU A 162 0.90 2.08 -7.36
N PHE A 163 0.62 1.35 -8.44
CA PHE A 163 -0.74 0.97 -8.81
C PHE A 163 -1.36 -0.03 -7.84
N GLY A 164 -0.59 -0.97 -7.28
CA GLY A 164 -1.08 -1.81 -6.19
C GLY A 164 -1.42 -1.02 -4.93
N THR A 165 -0.66 0.05 -4.64
CA THR A 165 -0.97 0.99 -3.56
C THR A 165 -2.24 1.78 -3.84
N PHE A 166 -2.41 2.31 -5.05
CA PHE A 166 -3.63 3.03 -5.45
C PHE A 166 -4.85 2.12 -5.42
N ARG A 167 -4.73 0.88 -5.87
CA ARG A 167 -5.78 -0.14 -5.80
C ARG A 167 -6.19 -0.40 -4.36
N ALA A 168 -5.23 -0.59 -3.46
CA ALA A 168 -5.53 -0.79 -2.04
C ALA A 168 -6.25 0.42 -1.41
N ILE A 169 -5.86 1.64 -1.77
CA ILE A 169 -6.53 2.86 -1.28
C ILE A 169 -7.97 2.91 -1.79
N SER A 170 -8.18 2.70 -3.09
CA SER A 170 -9.51 2.70 -3.71
C SER A 170 -10.42 1.63 -3.11
N ASN A 171 -9.92 0.41 -2.91
CA ASN A 171 -10.71 -0.70 -2.38
C ASN A 171 -11.19 -0.45 -0.94
N CYS A 172 -10.40 0.27 -0.13
CA CYS A 172 -10.78 0.62 1.24
C CYS A 172 -11.59 1.93 1.33
N ALA A 173 -11.77 2.67 0.22
CA ALA A 173 -12.26 4.04 0.26
C ALA A 173 -13.67 4.18 0.84
N ALA A 174 -14.58 3.26 0.49
CA ALA A 174 -15.94 3.25 1.01
C ALA A 174 -15.96 2.88 2.50
N LYS A 175 -15.32 1.76 2.87
CA LYS A 175 -15.37 1.23 4.25
C LYS A 175 -14.64 2.14 5.25
N ALA A 176 -13.53 2.75 4.86
CA ALA A 176 -12.76 3.69 5.69
C ALA A 176 -13.16 5.16 5.50
N GLN A 177 -14.19 5.43 4.66
CA GLN A 177 -14.71 6.78 4.39
C GLN A 177 -13.60 7.79 4.04
N THR A 178 -12.63 7.38 3.22
CA THR A 178 -11.46 8.21 2.90
C THR A 178 -11.71 9.21 1.78
N GLY A 179 -12.77 8.99 0.99
CA GLY A 179 -13.10 9.80 -0.18
C GLY A 179 -12.15 9.60 -1.37
N MET A 180 -11.31 8.56 -1.33
CA MET A 180 -10.27 8.30 -2.34
C MET A 180 -10.62 7.10 -3.23
N THR A 181 -11.64 7.26 -4.08
CA THR A 181 -11.97 6.30 -5.16
C THR A 181 -10.87 6.24 -6.22
N SER A 182 -10.86 5.22 -7.09
CA SER A 182 -9.92 5.11 -8.20
C SER A 182 -9.94 6.33 -9.13
N GLU A 183 -11.11 6.93 -9.33
CA GLU A 183 -11.27 8.20 -10.04
C GLU A 183 -10.61 9.37 -9.28
N ALA A 184 -10.90 9.53 -7.99
CA ALA A 184 -10.30 10.61 -7.18
C ALA A 184 -8.77 10.50 -7.09
N ILE A 185 -8.24 9.28 -6.99
CA ILE A 185 -6.81 9.00 -7.07
C ILE A 185 -6.29 9.38 -8.46
N GLY A 186 -6.94 8.91 -9.53
CA GLY A 186 -6.58 9.19 -10.92
C GLY A 186 -6.41 10.70 -11.19
N VAL A 187 -7.40 11.51 -10.79
CA VAL A 187 -7.34 12.99 -10.89
C VAL A 187 -6.12 13.53 -10.14
N SER A 188 -5.86 13.01 -8.94
CA SER A 188 -4.82 13.52 -8.04
C SER A 188 -3.39 13.19 -8.50
N VAL A 189 -3.20 12.07 -9.20
CA VAL A 189 -1.87 11.57 -9.57
C VAL A 189 -1.54 11.68 -11.05
N ALA A 190 -2.52 11.76 -11.95
CA ALA A 190 -2.31 11.81 -13.40
C ALA A 190 -1.22 12.82 -13.84
N PRO A 191 -1.14 14.07 -13.31
CA PRO A 191 -0.12 15.05 -13.72
C PRO A 191 1.31 14.66 -13.33
N SER A 192 1.49 13.62 -12.51
CA SER A 192 2.80 13.11 -12.13
C SER A 192 3.25 11.95 -13.02
N PHE A 193 2.32 11.30 -13.72
CA PHE A 193 2.56 10.17 -14.62
C PHE A 193 2.57 10.58 -16.08
N PHE A 194 1.75 11.57 -16.46
CA PHE A 194 1.62 12.09 -17.82
C PHE A 194 2.13 13.52 -17.88
N GLN A 195 3.36 13.69 -18.35
CA GLN A 195 3.98 15.02 -18.42
C GLN A 195 3.44 15.84 -19.60
N SER A 196 3.00 15.16 -20.67
CA SER A 196 2.31 15.77 -21.82
C SER A 196 1.04 16.55 -21.45
N CYS A 197 0.43 16.26 -20.30
CA CYS A 197 -0.76 16.95 -19.79
C CYS A 197 -0.47 18.24 -19.01
N VAL A 198 0.80 18.54 -18.71
CA VAL A 198 1.18 19.68 -17.87
C VAL A 198 1.92 20.68 -18.73
N SER A 199 1.27 21.80 -19.07
CA SER A 199 1.94 22.94 -19.70
C SER A 199 3.09 23.44 -18.82
N ASP A 200 4.24 23.68 -19.43
CA ASP A 200 5.53 24.00 -18.78
C ASP A 200 5.55 25.46 -18.24
N GLY A 201 4.62 25.78 -17.32
CA GLY A 201 4.49 27.08 -16.68
C GLY A 201 3.73 28.15 -17.49
N LYS A 202 3.16 27.80 -18.66
CA LYS A 202 2.25 28.68 -19.42
C LYS A 202 0.79 28.40 -19.05
N MET A 203 -0.11 29.36 -19.30
CA MET A 203 -1.56 29.17 -19.14
C MET A 203 -2.02 27.86 -19.76
N ALA A 204 -2.80 27.07 -19.01
CA ALA A 204 -3.32 25.80 -19.49
C ALA A 204 -4.21 26.02 -20.72
N ARG A 205 -3.91 25.31 -21.80
CA ARG A 205 -4.71 25.34 -23.03
C ARG A 205 -5.86 24.34 -22.92
N MET A 206 -6.90 24.52 -23.73
CA MET A 206 -8.05 23.61 -23.75
C MET A 206 -7.62 22.17 -24.09
N GLU A 207 -6.63 22.00 -24.97
CA GLU A 207 -6.03 20.70 -25.30
C GLU A 207 -5.39 20.01 -24.08
N ASP A 208 -4.79 20.77 -23.17
CA ASP A 208 -4.20 20.22 -21.94
C ASP A 208 -5.29 19.68 -21.01
N VAL A 209 -6.44 20.37 -20.94
CA VAL A 209 -7.61 19.94 -20.17
C VAL A 209 -8.19 18.65 -20.74
N VAL A 210 -8.29 18.53 -22.07
CA VAL A 210 -8.75 17.32 -22.74
C VAL A 210 -7.78 16.17 -22.46
N ARG A 211 -6.47 16.35 -22.69
CA ARG A 211 -5.46 15.33 -22.37
C ARG A 211 -5.49 14.92 -20.90
N PHE A 212 -5.62 15.88 -19.98
CA PHE A 212 -5.72 15.60 -18.55
C PHE A 212 -6.94 14.73 -18.19
N LYS A 213 -8.10 14.96 -18.81
CA LYS A 213 -9.28 14.09 -18.65
C LYS A 213 -9.00 12.67 -19.14
N VAL A 214 -8.34 12.53 -20.29
CA VAL A 214 -8.00 11.21 -20.83
C VAL A 214 -6.95 10.51 -19.95
N ALA A 215 -5.93 11.22 -19.48
CA ALA A 215 -4.92 10.71 -18.54
C ALA A 215 -5.57 10.22 -17.23
N THR A 216 -6.55 10.96 -16.71
CA THR A 216 -7.33 10.54 -15.54
C THR A 216 -8.08 9.24 -15.81
N ARG A 217 -8.70 9.08 -16.99
CA ARG A 217 -9.37 7.83 -17.40
C ARG A 217 -8.40 6.67 -17.50
N ILE A 218 -7.20 6.89 -18.05
CA ILE A 218 -6.13 5.87 -18.11
C ILE A 218 -5.73 5.45 -16.69
N MET A 219 -5.45 6.41 -15.80
CA MET A 219 -5.09 6.10 -14.41
C MET A 219 -6.19 5.29 -13.71
N LYS A 220 -7.46 5.70 -13.85
CA LYS A 220 -8.59 4.96 -13.31
C LYS A 220 -8.64 3.54 -13.87
N PHE A 221 -8.50 3.37 -15.19
CA PHE A 221 -8.50 2.06 -15.84
C PHE A 221 -7.41 1.14 -15.29
N LEU A 222 -6.18 1.64 -15.18
CA LEU A 222 -5.04 0.87 -14.64
C LEU A 222 -5.24 0.49 -13.16
N ILE A 223 -5.85 1.36 -12.36
CA ILE A 223 -6.20 1.06 -10.96
C ILE A 223 -7.32 0.02 -10.88
N ASP A 224 -8.38 0.18 -11.68
CA ASP A 224 -9.56 -0.68 -11.64
C ASP A 224 -9.27 -2.10 -12.16
N ASN A 225 -8.31 -2.24 -13.09
CA ASN A 225 -7.87 -3.51 -13.66
C ASN A 225 -6.59 -4.06 -13.02
N PHE A 226 -6.11 -3.47 -11.93
CA PHE A 226 -4.98 -4.03 -11.19
C PHE A 226 -5.35 -5.40 -10.61
N GLY A 227 -4.58 -6.44 -10.96
CA GLY A 227 -4.85 -7.82 -10.58
C GLY A 227 -5.84 -8.55 -11.51
N VAL A 228 -6.27 -7.93 -12.61
CA VAL A 228 -7.13 -8.56 -13.63
C VAL A 228 -6.30 -8.91 -14.86
N THR A 229 -6.58 -10.06 -15.48
CA THR A 229 -6.02 -10.53 -16.78
C THR A 229 -4.51 -10.30 -16.93
N ASN A 230 -3.77 -10.52 -15.85
CA ASN A 230 -2.33 -10.33 -15.82
C ASN A 230 -1.83 -8.93 -16.28
N LEU A 231 -2.60 -7.85 -16.09
CA LEU A 231 -2.33 -6.52 -16.68
C LEU A 231 -0.89 -6.01 -16.49
N PHE A 232 -0.34 -6.09 -15.28
CA PHE A 232 1.05 -5.69 -15.01
C PHE A 232 2.07 -6.79 -15.24
N GLY A 233 1.66 -8.03 -15.54
CA GLY A 233 2.53 -9.19 -15.68
C GLY A 233 2.78 -9.94 -14.38
N LYS A 234 2.96 -11.26 -14.51
CA LYS A 234 3.00 -12.20 -13.38
C LYS A 234 4.17 -11.90 -12.45
N GLU A 235 5.36 -11.75 -13.02
CA GLU A 235 6.58 -11.45 -12.28
C GLU A 235 6.47 -10.13 -11.49
N ASN A 236 5.78 -9.14 -12.05
CA ASN A 236 5.55 -7.87 -11.38
C ASN A 236 4.55 -7.99 -10.23
N TYR A 237 3.48 -8.78 -10.39
CA TYR A 237 2.55 -9.07 -9.30
C TYR A 237 3.21 -9.87 -8.17
N GLU A 238 4.06 -10.85 -8.50
CA GLU A 238 4.87 -11.59 -7.53
C GLU A 238 5.84 -10.66 -6.79
N TYR A 239 6.48 -9.74 -7.52
CA TYR A 239 7.31 -8.70 -6.93
C TYR A 239 6.50 -7.86 -5.94
N TYR A 240 5.32 -7.37 -6.33
CA TYR A 240 4.44 -6.60 -5.45
C TYR A 240 4.04 -7.37 -4.19
N ALA A 241 3.61 -8.63 -4.32
CA ALA A 241 3.23 -9.48 -3.20
C ALA A 241 4.40 -9.70 -2.23
N ARG A 242 5.59 -9.99 -2.78
CA ARG A 242 6.83 -10.18 -1.99
C ARG A 242 7.23 -8.93 -1.22
N MET A 243 7.14 -7.76 -1.84
CA MET A 243 7.59 -6.51 -1.22
C MET A 243 6.60 -5.95 -0.20
N THR A 244 5.30 -6.13 -0.43
CA THR A 244 4.24 -5.61 0.46
C THR A 244 3.80 -6.62 1.52
N GLY A 245 4.12 -7.89 1.35
CA GLY A 245 3.61 -8.98 2.19
C GLY A 245 2.11 -9.21 2.04
N ARG A 246 1.48 -8.70 0.97
CA ARG A 246 0.05 -8.85 0.71
C ARG A 246 -0.21 -9.99 -0.25
N ILE A 247 -1.21 -10.80 0.11
CA ILE A 247 -1.80 -11.81 -0.77
C ILE A 247 -3.03 -11.18 -1.42
N PHE A 248 -3.17 -11.34 -2.73
CA PHE A 248 -4.37 -10.95 -3.45
C PHE A 248 -4.66 -11.99 -4.55
N LYS A 249 -5.95 -12.20 -4.80
CA LYS A 249 -6.44 -13.11 -5.82
C LYS A 249 -6.41 -12.38 -7.16
N VAL A 250 -5.82 -13.02 -8.17
CA VAL A 250 -5.94 -12.60 -9.57
C VAL A 250 -7.05 -13.43 -10.21
N GLU A 251 -7.91 -12.78 -11.00
CA GLU A 251 -8.96 -13.49 -11.74
C GLU A 251 -8.31 -14.55 -12.65
N GLU A 252 -8.91 -15.75 -12.71
CA GLU A 252 -8.38 -17.02 -13.28
C GLU A 252 -7.56 -17.93 -12.33
N ASN A 253 -8.02 -18.16 -11.09
CA ASN A 253 -7.51 -19.20 -10.16
C ASN A 253 -6.09 -19.01 -9.61
N TRP A 254 -5.48 -17.82 -9.72
CA TRP A 254 -4.14 -17.57 -9.15
C TRP A 254 -4.24 -16.81 -7.81
N ILE A 255 -3.68 -17.39 -6.75
CA ILE A 255 -3.45 -16.69 -5.47
C ILE A 255 -1.95 -16.42 -5.37
N PHE A 256 -1.53 -15.15 -5.31
CA PHE A 256 -0.14 -14.82 -5.02
C PHE A 256 0.12 -14.92 -3.51
N ALA A 257 0.41 -16.14 -3.03
CA ALA A 257 0.82 -16.43 -1.67
C ALA A 257 2.35 -16.62 -1.55
N PHE A 258 2.91 -16.39 -0.36
CA PHE A 258 4.36 -16.41 -0.09
C PHE A 258 5.04 -17.78 -0.27
N ARG A 259 4.30 -18.86 -0.56
CA ARG A 259 4.83 -20.16 -0.97
C ARG A 259 3.86 -20.85 -1.94
N TYR A 260 4.39 -21.21 -3.10
CA TYR A 260 3.70 -22.08 -4.07
C TYR A 260 3.90 -23.56 -3.65
N PRO A 261 2.89 -24.43 -3.82
CA PRO A 261 3.12 -25.88 -3.77
C PRO A 261 4.14 -26.26 -4.86
N PRO A 262 5.04 -27.24 -4.61
CA PRO A 262 6.02 -27.68 -5.61
C PRO A 262 5.33 -28.16 -6.90
N ASP A 263 5.97 -27.92 -8.05
CA ASP A 263 5.45 -28.27 -9.40
C ASP A 263 5.04 -29.75 -9.54
N THR A 264 5.54 -30.64 -8.67
CA THR A 264 5.15 -32.05 -8.59
C THR A 264 3.69 -32.28 -8.18
N LEU A 265 3.01 -31.28 -7.61
CA LEU A 265 1.59 -31.36 -7.21
C LEU A 265 0.63 -30.81 -8.28
N VAL A 266 1.14 -30.12 -9.31
CA VAL A 266 0.33 -29.58 -10.41
C VAL A 266 0.61 -30.41 -11.66
N SER A 267 0.14 -31.66 -11.65
CA SER A 267 0.09 -32.45 -12.89
C SER A 267 -0.94 -31.84 -13.84
N ARG A 268 -0.47 -31.35 -14.98
CA ARG A 268 -1.26 -30.62 -15.99
C ARG A 268 -2.28 -31.47 -16.75
N ASN A 269 -2.52 -32.72 -16.36
CA ASN A 269 -3.51 -33.59 -17.00
C ASN A 269 -4.14 -34.52 -15.97
N TYR A 270 -5.47 -34.65 -16.07
CA TYR A 270 -6.43 -35.45 -15.31
C TYR A 270 -7.08 -34.81 -14.06
N ASP A 271 -8.42 -34.73 -14.15
CA ASP A 271 -9.43 -34.31 -13.16
C ASP A 271 -9.11 -33.13 -12.23
N CYS A 272 -9.59 -31.95 -12.66
CA CYS A 272 -9.54 -30.67 -11.94
C CYS A 272 -10.06 -30.78 -10.49
N LYS A 273 -11.00 -31.68 -10.20
CA LYS A 273 -11.56 -31.86 -8.86
C LYS A 273 -10.62 -32.60 -7.90
N ALA A 274 -9.92 -33.63 -8.38
CA ALA A 274 -8.98 -34.41 -7.59
C ALA A 274 -7.69 -33.62 -7.30
N SER A 275 -7.22 -32.81 -8.26
CA SER A 275 -6.07 -31.90 -8.07
C SER A 275 -6.35 -30.84 -7.00
N LEU A 276 -7.56 -30.25 -7.01
CA LEU A 276 -7.97 -29.23 -6.04
C LEU A 276 -8.18 -29.82 -4.63
N GLU A 277 -8.67 -31.06 -4.53
CA GLU A 277 -8.81 -31.74 -3.24
C GLU A 277 -7.45 -32.14 -2.65
N MET A 278 -6.50 -32.57 -3.48
CA MET A 278 -5.11 -32.82 -3.06
C MET A 278 -4.41 -31.55 -2.60
N GLU A 279 -4.56 -30.44 -3.33
CA GLU A 279 -4.02 -29.13 -2.94
C GLU A 279 -4.63 -28.64 -1.62
N ARG A 280 -5.96 -28.79 -1.46
CA ARG A 280 -6.67 -28.43 -0.22
C ARG A 280 -6.24 -29.31 0.96
N SER A 281 -5.99 -30.59 0.72
CA SER A 281 -5.50 -31.53 1.73
C SER A 281 -4.06 -31.20 2.14
N TRP A 282 -3.20 -30.87 1.17
CA TRP A 282 -1.82 -30.44 1.42
C TRP A 282 -1.75 -29.15 2.23
N LEU A 283 -2.55 -28.13 1.85
CA LEU A 283 -2.62 -26.87 2.59
C LEU A 283 -3.12 -27.08 4.03
N LYS A 284 -4.05 -28.01 4.26
CA LYS A 284 -4.50 -28.38 5.61
C LYS A 284 -3.41 -29.10 6.40
N GLN A 285 -2.73 -30.07 5.80
CA GLN A 285 -1.69 -30.85 6.47
C GLN A 285 -0.45 -30.02 6.79
N GLU A 286 -0.08 -29.09 5.91
CA GLU A 286 1.00 -28.14 6.15
C GLU A 286 0.58 -27.16 7.25
N ALA A 287 -0.65 -26.62 7.22
CA ALA A 287 -1.16 -25.78 8.31
C ALA A 287 -1.13 -26.51 9.67
N GLU A 288 -1.55 -27.77 9.73
CA GLU A 288 -1.50 -28.61 10.94
C GLU A 288 -0.07 -28.90 11.41
N ARG A 289 0.85 -29.17 10.49
CA ARG A 289 2.29 -29.34 10.79
C ARG A 289 2.89 -28.10 11.46
N TRP A 290 2.37 -26.93 11.12
CA TRP A 290 2.77 -25.65 11.72
C TRP A 290 1.85 -25.18 12.86
N GLY A 291 0.92 -26.03 13.33
CA GLY A 291 0.07 -25.77 14.50
C GLY A 291 -1.19 -24.92 14.24
N PHE A 292 -1.55 -24.67 12.98
CA PHE A 292 -2.72 -23.87 12.60
C PHE A 292 -3.93 -24.77 12.27
N LYS A 293 -4.96 -24.79 13.12
CA LYS A 293 -6.27 -25.40 12.81
C LYS A 293 -7.20 -24.37 12.16
N PHE A 294 -7.42 -24.44 10.85
CA PHE A 294 -8.37 -23.58 10.13
C PHE A 294 -9.70 -24.28 9.88
N ASN A 295 -10.82 -23.61 10.13
CA ASN A 295 -12.15 -24.03 9.66
C ASN A 295 -12.49 -23.28 8.36
N LEU A 296 -12.51 -24.00 7.23
CA LEU A 296 -12.60 -23.41 5.90
C LEU A 296 -14.01 -22.92 5.52
N GLU A 297 -15.04 -23.25 6.31
CA GLU A 297 -16.41 -22.79 6.08
C GLU A 297 -16.65 -21.35 6.56
N ALA A 298 -15.80 -20.82 7.45
CA ALA A 298 -15.95 -19.46 7.99
C ALA A 298 -15.41 -18.35 7.06
N ILE A 299 -14.80 -18.71 5.93
CA ILE A 299 -14.19 -17.76 4.98
C ILE A 299 -15.19 -17.29 3.91
N SER A 300 -16.35 -17.94 3.75
CA SER A 300 -17.35 -17.45 2.77
C SER A 300 -18.12 -16.21 3.25
N SER A 301 -17.97 -15.81 4.52
CA SER A 301 -18.74 -14.72 5.14
C SER A 301 -17.90 -13.64 5.82
N GLN A 302 -16.57 -13.62 5.62
CA GLN A 302 -15.74 -12.53 6.11
C GLN A 302 -15.44 -11.49 5.03
N ASP A 303 -16.14 -10.36 5.16
CA ASP A 303 -15.97 -9.12 4.42
C ASP A 303 -14.51 -8.70 4.25
N GLU A 304 -14.07 -8.65 3.00
CA GLU A 304 -12.75 -8.20 2.57
C GLU A 304 -12.56 -6.72 2.92
N CYS A 305 -12.00 -6.44 4.10
CA CYS A 305 -11.39 -5.14 4.39
C CYS A 305 -10.09 -5.25 5.19
N ARG A 306 -9.58 -6.46 5.33
CA ARG A 306 -8.28 -6.75 5.91
C ARG A 306 -7.44 -7.42 4.84
N SER A 307 -6.50 -6.67 4.25
CA SER A 307 -5.25 -7.32 3.83
C SER A 307 -4.58 -7.76 5.12
N THR A 308 -4.85 -8.99 5.56
CA THR A 308 -4.39 -9.49 6.85
C THR A 308 -2.85 -9.54 6.82
N PRO A 309 -2.15 -8.78 7.69
CA PRO A 309 -0.73 -9.01 7.91
C PRO A 309 -0.59 -10.42 8.47
N ALA A 310 0.41 -11.18 8.02
CA ALA A 310 0.57 -12.60 8.37
C ALA A 310 0.91 -12.91 9.85
N LEU A 311 0.72 -12.00 10.81
CA LEU A 311 1.03 -12.23 12.21
C LEU A 311 0.08 -11.46 13.14
N VAL A 312 -0.77 -12.19 13.85
CA VAL A 312 -1.35 -11.73 15.13
C VAL A 312 -1.09 -12.83 16.15
N HIS A 313 -0.42 -12.44 17.24
CA HIS A 313 -0.08 -13.27 18.38
C HIS A 313 -1.30 -14.04 18.89
N ALA A 314 -1.13 -15.34 19.10
CA ALA A 314 -2.04 -16.16 19.86
C ALA A 314 -1.98 -15.70 21.33
N SER A 315 -3.04 -15.08 21.80
CA SER A 315 -3.30 -14.95 23.23
C SER A 315 -3.72 -16.32 23.75
N GLU A 316 -2.97 -16.85 24.71
CA GLU A 316 -3.17 -18.16 25.33
C GLU A 316 -4.54 -18.24 26.01
N SER A 317 -5.33 -19.25 25.62
CA SER A 317 -6.54 -19.65 26.32
C SER A 317 -6.23 -20.76 27.33
N MET A 318 -6.47 -20.43 28.59
CA MET A 318 -6.94 -21.25 29.72
C MET A 318 -6.95 -22.78 29.55
N VAL A 319 -6.22 -23.46 30.44
CA VAL A 319 -6.48 -24.85 30.83
C VAL A 319 -6.66 -24.89 32.35
N GLN A 320 -7.83 -25.39 32.78
CA GLN A 320 -8.11 -25.83 34.15
C GLN A 320 -7.47 -27.20 34.38
N GLY A 321 -6.96 -27.45 35.60
CA GLY A 321 -6.61 -28.78 36.08
C GLY A 321 -5.79 -28.77 37.38
N ASP A 322 -6.47 -29.05 38.49
CA ASP A 322 -6.07 -29.59 39.81
C ASP A 322 -4.67 -29.35 40.43
N GLY A 323 -4.67 -28.97 41.71
CA GLY A 323 -3.49 -28.90 42.60
C GLY A 323 -3.09 -30.27 43.22
N PRO A 324 -2.28 -30.33 44.31
CA PRO A 324 -1.81 -29.23 45.18
C PRO A 324 -0.33 -29.28 45.65
N GLN A 325 0.05 -28.23 46.41
CA GLN A 325 1.01 -28.14 47.53
C GLN A 325 2.41 -27.48 47.40
N HIS A 326 2.61 -26.55 48.36
CA HIS A 326 3.81 -26.13 49.10
C HIS A 326 4.73 -24.99 48.63
N SER A 327 4.55 -23.85 49.31
CA SER A 327 5.55 -23.02 50.03
C SER A 327 6.64 -22.25 49.27
N GLY A 328 6.61 -20.92 49.38
CA GLY A 328 7.82 -20.08 49.23
C GLY A 328 7.60 -18.66 48.70
N SER A 329 7.35 -17.73 49.62
CA SER A 329 7.48 -16.25 49.57
C SER A 329 8.24 -15.61 48.38
N LEU A 330 7.68 -14.53 47.79
CA LEU A 330 8.17 -13.14 47.95
C LEU A 330 7.38 -12.12 47.08
N SER A 331 6.62 -11.27 47.77
CA SER A 331 6.46 -9.80 47.60
C SER A 331 6.57 -9.09 46.22
N ASN A 332 5.52 -8.27 45.98
CA ASN A 332 5.48 -6.97 45.28
C ASN A 332 5.39 -6.94 43.75
N LEU A 333 4.17 -6.73 43.22
CA LEU A 333 3.73 -5.49 42.55
C LEU A 333 2.38 -5.76 41.82
N ALA A 334 1.26 -5.62 42.52
CA ALA A 334 -0.08 -5.73 41.95
C ALA A 334 -0.96 -4.58 42.44
N ASP A 335 -0.83 -3.44 41.77
CA ASP A 335 -1.82 -2.38 41.65
C ASP A 335 -1.52 -1.80 40.25
N THR A 336 -2.31 -1.99 39.20
CA THR A 336 -3.56 -1.27 38.97
C THR A 336 -4.08 -1.70 37.58
N TYR A 337 -5.07 -2.58 37.44
CA TYR A 337 -5.88 -2.70 36.21
C TYR A 337 -7.20 -3.43 36.48
N THR A 338 -8.19 -2.67 36.93
CA THR A 338 -9.63 -2.94 36.92
C THR A 338 -10.25 -1.57 37.15
N ARG A 339 -11.20 -1.01 36.42
CA ARG A 339 -12.39 -1.47 35.68
C ARG A 339 -12.78 -0.22 34.84
N LEU A 340 -13.51 -0.29 33.73
CA LEU A 340 -14.95 -0.44 33.72
C LEU A 340 -15.40 -0.57 32.26
N SER A 341 -16.14 -1.63 31.97
CA SER A 341 -17.21 -1.65 30.99
C SER A 341 -18.50 -1.96 31.75
N VAL A 342 -19.61 -1.30 31.41
CA VAL A 342 -20.96 -1.87 31.30
C VAL A 342 -21.94 -0.74 30.95
N SER A 343 -22.69 -0.98 29.87
CA SER A 343 -23.85 -0.24 29.38
C SER A 343 -25.05 -0.29 30.33
N LEU A 344 -26.01 0.64 30.19
CA LEU A 344 -27.45 0.33 30.18
C LEU A 344 -28.30 1.53 29.76
N GLU A 345 -29.53 1.19 29.40
CA GLU A 345 -30.48 1.86 28.53
C GLU A 345 -31.32 2.98 29.19
N GLU A 346 -31.82 3.87 28.33
CA GLU A 346 -33.17 4.46 28.25
C GLU A 346 -34.07 4.54 29.51
N ASN A 347 -34.41 5.77 29.94
CA ASN A 347 -35.79 6.31 30.00
C ASN A 347 -35.93 7.58 30.88
N GLY A 348 -36.71 8.56 30.38
CA GLY A 348 -37.73 9.25 31.19
C GLY A 348 -37.43 10.63 31.82
N LEU A 349 -37.81 11.69 31.10
CA LEU A 349 -38.70 12.81 31.50
C LEU A 349 -38.66 13.38 32.95
N TYR A 350 -38.38 14.69 33.09
CA TYR A 350 -39.18 15.73 33.79
C TYR A 350 -38.70 17.15 33.33
N LYS A 351 -39.45 17.84 32.45
CA LYS A 351 -40.28 19.08 32.63
C LYS A 351 -39.57 20.37 33.13
N VAL A 352 -39.46 21.42 32.30
CA VAL A 352 -40.30 22.67 32.17
C VAL A 352 -39.69 23.86 32.96
N SER A 353 -39.38 25.05 32.39
CA SER A 353 -40.25 26.17 31.91
C SER A 353 -39.34 27.21 31.20
N PHE A 354 -39.57 27.71 29.96
CA PHE A 354 -40.51 28.73 29.41
C PHE A 354 -40.13 30.23 29.54
N PHE A 355 -40.51 30.96 28.46
CA PHE A 355 -40.40 32.40 28.11
C PHE A 355 -39.10 32.84 27.41
N GLY A 356 -39.11 33.54 26.26
CA GLY A 356 -40.20 34.12 25.45
C GLY A 356 -39.64 35.32 24.64
N ASP A 357 -40.04 35.39 23.37
CA ASP A 357 -40.11 36.57 22.49
C ASP A 357 -38.84 37.38 22.11
N ALA A 358 -38.55 37.46 20.81
CA ALA A 358 -38.87 38.63 19.97
C ALA A 358 -37.96 38.71 18.71
N VAL A 359 -38.61 38.78 17.55
CA VAL A 359 -38.08 39.23 16.25
C VAL A 359 -38.36 40.74 16.13
N PRO A 360 -37.48 41.54 15.49
CA PRO A 360 -37.76 42.13 14.17
C PRO A 360 -36.51 42.08 13.26
N GLU A 361 -36.55 41.62 12.01
CA GLU A 361 -37.03 42.26 10.78
C GLU A 361 -36.55 43.71 10.56
N ILE A 362 -35.74 43.95 9.50
CA ILE A 362 -35.94 44.96 8.41
C ILE A 362 -34.62 45.40 7.71
N GLN A 363 -34.56 45.10 6.40
CA GLN A 363 -34.13 45.87 5.21
C GLN A 363 -32.69 46.42 4.95
N HIS A 364 -32.21 46.02 3.76
CA HIS A 364 -31.61 46.77 2.63
C HIS A 364 -30.57 47.89 2.83
N ILE A 365 -29.49 47.82 2.02
CA ILE A 365 -28.86 48.83 1.10
C ILE A 365 -27.47 48.26 0.71
N GLU A 366 -27.23 47.75 -0.51
CA GLU A 366 -26.77 48.41 -1.76
C GLU A 366 -25.32 48.98 -1.79
N THR A 367 -24.59 48.63 -2.87
CA THR A 367 -23.34 49.21 -3.46
C THR A 367 -22.03 48.94 -2.69
N PHE A 368 -20.87 48.59 -3.27
CA PHE A 368 -20.28 48.64 -4.63
C PHE A 368 -19.56 47.33 -4.99
#